data_AF-A0A2D6YPC8-F1
#
_entry.id   AF-A0A2D6YPC8-F1
#
_cell.length_a   1.000
_cell.length_b   1.000
_cell.length_c   1.000
_cell.angle_alpha   90.00
_cell.angle_beta   90.00
_cell.angle_gamma   90.00
#
_symmetry.space_group_name_H-M   'P 1'
#
loop_
_entity.id
_entity.type
_entity.pdbx_description
1 polymer ?
#
loop_
_entity_poly.entity_id
_entity_poly.type
_entity_poly.pdbx_seq_one_letter_code
_entity_poly.pdbx_strand_id
1 'polypeptide(L)'
;MSRRRERGNRVAASIECHPDPVPARNPGVRPMHGSIGLIIAATFLGPTTSASAPSNPVHAPVPGTVAQDADPWPGRPNPPLYRSNPRGYTVGLSVDFGTERFLMAGGAIAMNVATVDTTVVADLRGLEASVRINGTPVPPGLQIEGDPASGQQRVTLTLPKGESTAAISTRVTWPAIAFAVAVDEAAASRVTWPREWPESVRPYLAASEIIQSDDAVFKTFIEKTTDGRLRRTPIYVAAKELVRSTILQFRNVEGGSLYREGDGRIVGFQLQGAVATTAATQVTPADMVCACVAVLRAAGIPARPVIGIHSGDGDSGDSKRPKGRRTLCCWAEFHLPGAGWVPFDPFEMRGQGLRQADIARPWRWFGTIKNMNRRVGIAYDFAPFNHGRVLGYPAGWVYRLESSEPIVGFGLPITSIQMIGRGTVRP
;
A
#
# COMPACT_ATOMS: atom_id res chain seq x y z
N MET A 1 -2.39 -22.62 62.10
CA MET A 1 -2.28 -21.39 62.93
C MET A 1 -2.12 -20.21 61.99
N SER A 2 -3.21 -19.46 61.73
CA SER A 2 -3.39 -18.02 62.06
C SER A 2 -2.37 -17.10 61.36
N ARG A 3 -2.70 -16.15 60.45
CA ARG A 3 -3.90 -15.31 60.31
C ARG A 3 -3.98 -14.73 58.88
N ARG A 4 -5.21 -14.67 58.38
CA ARG A 4 -5.70 -14.05 57.14
C ARG A 4 -6.00 -12.57 57.40
N ARG A 5 -5.75 -11.68 56.43
CA ARG A 5 -6.34 -10.31 56.40
C ARG A 5 -6.93 -10.06 55.02
N GLU A 6 -8.24 -10.23 54.93
CA GLU A 6 -9.10 -9.70 53.87
C GLU A 6 -9.53 -8.28 54.24
N ARG A 7 -9.63 -7.39 53.25
CA ARG A 7 -10.46 -6.18 53.29
C ARG A 7 -11.41 -6.22 52.09
N GLY A 8 -12.71 -6.25 52.39
CA GLY A 8 -13.76 -5.75 51.49
C GLY A 8 -13.72 -4.22 51.41
N ASN A 9 -14.63 -3.49 50.76
CA ASN A 9 -15.99 -3.79 50.29
C ASN A 9 -16.53 -2.57 49.48
N ARG A 10 -17.57 -2.79 48.64
CA ARG A 10 -18.61 -1.84 48.11
C ARG A 10 -18.17 -0.70 47.16
N VAL A 11 -18.73 -0.45 45.96
CA VAL A 11 -20.09 -0.44 45.33
C VAL A 11 -20.93 0.85 45.55
N ALA A 12 -21.38 1.43 44.41
CA ALA A 12 -22.44 2.44 44.13
C ALA A 12 -22.09 3.93 44.41
N ALA A 13 -22.56 4.96 43.69
CA ALA A 13 -23.73 5.14 42.82
C ALA A 13 -23.57 6.33 41.83
N SER A 14 -24.42 6.34 40.80
CA SER A 14 -24.64 7.31 39.72
C SER A 14 -25.29 8.64 40.16
N ILE A 15 -25.08 9.75 39.42
CA ILE A 15 -26.00 10.91 39.32
C ILE A 15 -25.98 11.52 37.88
N GLU A 16 -27.15 12.01 37.50
CA GLU A 16 -27.79 12.47 36.25
C GLU A 16 -27.29 13.72 35.50
N CYS A 17 -27.99 13.97 34.38
CA CYS A 17 -27.81 14.87 33.22
C CYS A 17 -28.29 16.34 33.33
N HIS A 18 -27.83 17.14 32.34
CA HIS A 18 -28.46 18.28 31.60
C HIS A 18 -28.42 19.72 32.19
N PRO A 19 -28.60 20.80 31.37
CA PRO A 19 -28.34 21.05 29.93
C PRO A 19 -27.66 22.43 29.61
N ASP A 20 -27.45 22.71 28.30
CA ASP A 20 -26.89 23.95 27.67
C ASP A 20 -27.67 25.27 27.93
N PRO A 21 -27.07 26.43 27.56
CA PRO A 21 -27.78 27.29 26.60
C PRO A 21 -26.89 28.02 25.55
N VAL A 22 -27.52 28.30 24.38
CA VAL A 22 -27.10 29.20 23.28
C VAL A 22 -27.91 30.51 23.34
N PRO A 23 -27.36 31.68 22.94
CA PRO A 23 -27.92 32.52 21.84
C PRO A 23 -26.81 33.25 21.03
N ALA A 24 -26.93 33.93 19.87
CA ALA A 24 -27.99 34.30 18.92
C ALA A 24 -27.34 34.86 17.59
N ARG A 25 -28.22 35.30 16.66
CA ARG A 25 -28.14 35.56 15.21
C ARG A 25 -27.40 36.85 14.69
N ASN A 26 -26.88 36.75 13.44
CA ASN A 26 -26.89 37.61 12.22
C ASN A 26 -27.54 39.03 12.23
N PRO A 27 -27.31 39.98 11.25
CA PRO A 27 -27.00 39.80 9.80
C PRO A 27 -26.10 40.89 9.11
N GLY A 28 -25.86 40.80 7.78
CA GLY A 28 -25.41 41.97 6.98
C GLY A 28 -24.96 41.68 5.54
N VAL A 29 -25.51 42.43 4.57
CA VAL A 29 -25.49 42.22 3.11
C VAL A 29 -24.59 43.24 2.38
N ARG A 30 -24.05 42.80 1.22
CA ARG A 30 -23.37 43.45 0.05
C ARG A 30 -23.81 44.91 -0.33
N PRO A 31 -23.03 45.73 -1.12
CA PRO A 31 -22.71 45.46 -2.56
C PRO A 31 -21.41 46.03 -3.19
N MET A 32 -21.28 45.71 -4.49
CA MET A 32 -20.23 46.00 -5.47
C MET A 32 -20.21 47.46 -6.00
N HIS A 33 -19.02 47.92 -6.43
CA HIS A 33 -18.76 48.82 -7.57
C HIS A 33 -17.38 48.40 -8.14
N GLY A 34 -17.08 48.25 -9.43
CA GLY A 34 -17.64 48.85 -10.64
C GLY A 34 -16.79 50.05 -11.04
N SER A 35 -15.73 49.87 -11.84
CA SER A 35 -15.07 50.98 -12.57
C SER A 35 -14.39 50.48 -13.85
N ILE A 36 -14.73 51.19 -14.91
CA ILE A 36 -14.45 51.02 -16.33
C ILE A 36 -13.42 52.09 -16.73
N GLY A 37 -12.55 51.74 -17.68
CA GLY A 37 -12.01 52.69 -18.66
C GLY A 37 -10.54 53.09 -18.47
N LEU A 38 -9.70 52.82 -19.48
CA LEU A 38 -9.35 53.86 -20.45
C LEU A 38 -8.62 53.24 -21.66
N ILE A 39 -9.13 53.55 -22.84
CA ILE A 39 -8.54 53.29 -24.16
C ILE A 39 -7.69 54.51 -24.51
N ILE A 40 -6.41 54.31 -24.85
CA ILE A 40 -5.62 55.32 -25.57
C ILE A 40 -5.03 54.65 -26.82
N ALA A 41 -5.52 55.11 -27.97
CA ALA A 41 -4.95 54.83 -29.28
C ALA A 41 -3.90 55.90 -29.60
N ALA A 42 -2.74 55.47 -30.08
CA ALA A 42 -1.80 56.35 -30.78
C ALA A 42 -1.24 55.58 -31.98
N THR A 43 -1.56 56.09 -33.17
CA THR A 43 -1.10 55.67 -34.49
C THR A 43 0.21 56.37 -34.83
N PHE A 44 1.22 55.62 -35.29
CA PHE A 44 2.25 56.15 -36.18
C PHE A 44 2.66 55.09 -37.22
N LEU A 45 2.75 55.55 -38.46
CA LEU A 45 3.03 54.82 -39.70
C LEU A 45 4.49 54.34 -39.77
N GLY A 46 4.71 53.17 -40.38
CA GLY A 46 6.00 52.46 -40.48
C GLY A 46 6.96 52.96 -41.56
N PRO A 47 8.03 52.18 -41.80
CA PRO A 47 8.14 51.54 -43.11
C PRO A 47 8.33 50.01 -43.04
N THR A 48 7.81 49.36 -44.07
CA THR A 48 8.03 47.97 -44.53
C THR A 48 9.51 47.73 -44.88
N THR A 49 10.17 46.57 -44.76
CA THR A 49 9.78 45.16 -44.89
C THR A 49 10.99 44.29 -44.50
N SER A 50 10.77 43.18 -43.78
CA SER A 50 11.33 41.86 -44.12
C SER A 50 10.63 40.81 -43.26
N ALA A 51 9.93 39.88 -43.90
CA ALA A 51 9.10 38.87 -43.27
C ALA A 51 9.95 37.84 -42.48
N SER A 52 9.63 37.67 -41.20
CA SER A 52 9.97 36.48 -40.42
C SER A 52 8.67 35.84 -39.94
N ALA A 53 8.47 34.57 -40.30
CA ALA A 53 7.30 33.77 -39.94
C ALA A 53 7.03 33.78 -38.41
N PRO A 54 5.76 33.66 -37.98
CA PRO A 54 5.44 33.62 -36.56
C PRO A 54 6.09 32.39 -35.93
N SER A 55 6.96 32.62 -34.94
CA SER A 55 7.44 31.58 -34.05
C SER A 55 6.24 31.00 -33.31
N ASN A 56 5.86 29.77 -33.67
CA ASN A 56 4.94 28.96 -32.88
C ASN A 56 5.41 28.97 -31.41
N PRO A 57 4.49 29.11 -30.43
CA PRO A 57 4.87 28.88 -29.04
C PRO A 57 5.36 27.45 -28.94
N VAL A 58 6.65 27.30 -28.65
CA VAL A 58 7.28 26.01 -28.38
C VAL A 58 6.59 25.45 -27.14
N HIS A 59 5.63 24.55 -27.36
CA HIS A 59 5.16 23.66 -26.32
C HIS A 59 6.39 22.94 -25.75
N ALA A 60 6.75 23.26 -24.52
CA ALA A 60 7.67 22.42 -23.76
C ALA A 60 7.12 20.98 -23.79
N PRO A 61 7.95 19.97 -24.12
CA PRO A 61 7.48 18.60 -24.16
C PRO A 61 6.96 18.21 -22.79
N VAL A 62 5.71 17.75 -22.72
CA VAL A 62 5.19 17.06 -21.55
C VAL A 62 6.09 15.84 -21.30
N PRO A 63 6.65 15.65 -20.10
CA PRO A 63 7.47 14.48 -19.83
C PRO A 63 6.63 13.20 -19.94
N GLY A 64 6.88 12.43 -21.00
CA GLY A 64 6.62 10.99 -21.02
C GLY A 64 5.21 10.54 -21.36
N THR A 65 4.66 10.96 -22.50
CA THR A 65 3.72 10.09 -23.24
C THR A 65 4.54 8.95 -23.84
N VAL A 66 4.90 7.97 -23.02
CA VAL A 66 5.49 6.72 -23.51
C VAL A 66 4.44 6.09 -24.42
N ALA A 67 4.79 5.83 -25.68
CA ALA A 67 3.91 5.15 -26.62
C ALA A 67 3.48 3.82 -25.99
N GLN A 68 2.21 3.73 -25.60
CA GLN A 68 1.61 2.58 -24.91
C GLN A 68 1.69 1.30 -25.76
N ASP A 69 1.81 1.47 -27.08
CA ASP A 69 1.91 0.38 -28.07
C ASP A 69 3.16 -0.51 -27.92
N ALA A 70 4.14 -0.10 -27.10
CA ALA A 70 5.39 -0.83 -26.88
C ALA A 70 5.48 -1.59 -25.55
N ASP A 71 4.41 -1.69 -24.75
CA ASP A 71 4.40 -2.49 -23.52
C ASP A 71 3.90 -3.93 -23.80
N PRO A 72 4.81 -4.93 -23.92
CA PRO A 72 4.43 -6.30 -24.21
C PRO A 72 4.00 -7.08 -22.96
N TRP A 73 4.20 -6.52 -21.76
CA TRP A 73 4.11 -7.30 -20.54
C TRP A 73 2.64 -7.45 -20.09
N PRO A 74 2.27 -8.58 -19.46
CA PRO A 74 0.95 -8.74 -18.87
C PRO A 74 0.61 -7.63 -17.86
N GLY A 75 -0.68 -7.40 -17.64
CA GLY A 75 -1.15 -6.41 -16.67
C GLY A 75 -0.86 -4.96 -17.07
N ARG A 76 -0.59 -4.70 -18.36
CA ARG A 76 -0.40 -3.33 -18.85
C ARG A 76 -1.64 -2.48 -18.53
N PRO A 77 -1.48 -1.29 -17.93
CA PRO A 77 -2.60 -0.41 -17.67
C PRO A 77 -3.11 0.23 -18.98
N ASN A 78 -4.34 0.75 -18.92
CA ASN A 78 -4.87 1.62 -19.97
C ASN A 78 -4.76 3.10 -19.53
N PRO A 79 -4.82 4.06 -20.48
CA PRO A 79 -4.91 5.46 -20.14
C PRO A 79 -6.06 5.70 -19.16
N PRO A 80 -5.87 6.58 -18.17
CA PRO A 80 -4.78 7.54 -18.05
C PRO A 80 -3.56 7.06 -17.24
N LEU A 81 -3.43 5.75 -17.01
CA LEU A 81 -2.34 5.15 -16.24
C LEU A 81 -1.32 4.52 -17.19
N TYR A 82 -0.04 4.78 -16.94
CA TYR A 82 1.07 4.32 -17.77
C TYR A 82 2.19 3.75 -16.92
N ARG A 83 2.91 2.78 -17.47
CA ARG A 83 4.12 2.23 -16.84
C ARG A 83 5.31 2.27 -17.81
N SER A 84 6.52 2.33 -17.26
CA SER A 84 7.76 2.50 -18.02
C SER A 84 8.99 2.03 -17.24
N ASN A 85 10.17 2.13 -17.84
CA ASN A 85 11.46 1.83 -17.21
C ASN A 85 11.49 0.44 -16.51
N PRO A 86 11.16 -0.66 -17.22
CA PRO A 86 11.15 -2.00 -16.66
C PRO A 86 12.51 -2.40 -16.10
N ARG A 87 12.52 -2.92 -14.87
CA ARG A 87 13.72 -3.43 -14.20
C ARG A 87 13.50 -4.85 -13.71
N GLY A 88 14.42 -5.74 -14.08
CA GLY A 88 14.36 -7.15 -13.76
C GLY A 88 15.00 -7.45 -12.41
N TYR A 89 14.45 -8.44 -11.71
CA TYR A 89 14.86 -8.88 -10.40
C TYR A 89 14.74 -10.39 -10.25
N THR A 90 15.61 -10.98 -9.45
CA THR A 90 15.29 -12.21 -8.72
C THR A 90 14.89 -11.80 -7.31
N VAL A 91 13.64 -12.07 -6.92
CA VAL A 91 13.12 -11.80 -5.58
C VAL A 91 13.01 -13.09 -4.79
N GLY A 92 13.05 -12.98 -3.47
CA GLY A 92 12.85 -14.12 -2.60
C GLY A 92 12.41 -13.74 -1.20
N LEU A 93 11.70 -14.67 -0.59
CA LEU A 93 11.21 -14.61 0.77
C LEU A 93 11.65 -15.89 1.47
N SER A 94 12.19 -15.76 2.67
CA SER A 94 12.48 -16.89 3.55
C SER A 94 11.80 -16.69 4.88
N VAL A 95 11.26 -17.78 5.42
CA VAL A 95 10.61 -17.80 6.73
C VAL A 95 11.26 -18.90 7.54
N ASP A 96 11.88 -18.50 8.64
CA ASP A 96 12.63 -19.35 9.54
C ASP A 96 11.96 -19.38 10.92
N PHE A 97 11.79 -20.57 11.49
CA PHE A 97 11.18 -20.79 12.79
C PHE A 97 12.22 -21.40 13.73
N GLY A 98 12.38 -20.78 14.90
CA GLY A 98 13.07 -21.39 16.03
C GLY A 98 12.08 -22.16 16.91
N THR A 99 12.45 -23.34 17.38
CA THR A 99 11.55 -24.17 18.20
C THR A 99 12.31 -25.07 19.17
N GLU A 100 11.71 -25.35 20.33
CA GLU A 100 12.10 -26.50 21.15
C GLU A 100 11.71 -27.82 20.45
N ARG A 101 12.17 -28.96 20.98
CA ARG A 101 11.91 -30.28 20.39
C ARG A 101 10.41 -30.57 20.36
N PHE A 102 9.87 -30.92 19.20
CA PHE A 102 8.51 -31.46 19.08
C PHE A 102 8.36 -32.37 17.86
N LEU A 103 7.37 -33.27 17.91
CA LEU A 103 7.00 -34.14 16.80
C LEU A 103 6.02 -33.46 15.84
N MET A 104 6.48 -33.09 14.65
CA MET A 104 5.62 -32.54 13.60
C MET A 104 4.79 -33.65 12.95
N ALA A 105 3.47 -33.52 13.06
CA ALA A 105 2.50 -34.34 12.33
C ALA A 105 2.26 -33.84 10.91
N GLY A 106 2.83 -32.69 10.55
CA GLY A 106 2.77 -32.06 9.23
C GLY A 106 2.70 -30.54 9.35
N GLY A 107 2.54 -29.87 8.22
CA GLY A 107 2.30 -28.44 8.21
C GLY A 107 2.39 -27.83 6.83
N ALA A 108 2.19 -26.52 6.77
CA ALA A 108 2.35 -25.75 5.55
C ALA A 108 2.73 -24.31 5.85
N ILE A 109 3.47 -23.71 4.94
CA ILE A 109 3.63 -22.26 4.84
C ILE A 109 2.97 -21.83 3.55
N ALA A 110 2.11 -20.82 3.64
CA ALA A 110 1.38 -20.31 2.50
C ALA A 110 1.61 -18.81 2.33
N MET A 111 1.67 -18.38 1.08
CA MET A 111 1.77 -16.97 0.69
C MET A 111 0.94 -16.73 -0.56
N ASN A 112 0.32 -15.56 -0.64
CA ASN A 112 -0.36 -15.11 -1.86
C ASN A 112 0.59 -14.18 -2.61
N VAL A 113 1.30 -14.74 -3.58
CA VAL A 113 2.33 -14.04 -4.35
C VAL A 113 1.67 -13.18 -5.42
N ALA A 114 2.02 -11.90 -5.45
CA ALA A 114 1.66 -10.99 -6.54
C ALA A 114 2.30 -11.45 -7.86
N THR A 115 1.49 -11.65 -8.90
CA THR A 115 1.94 -12.12 -10.22
C THR A 115 1.84 -11.06 -11.29
N VAL A 116 0.68 -10.43 -11.48
CA VAL A 116 0.46 -9.47 -12.57
C VAL A 116 -0.24 -8.23 -12.04
N ASP A 117 0.37 -7.07 -12.29
CA ASP A 117 -0.12 -5.77 -11.85
C ASP A 117 0.43 -4.62 -12.71
N THR A 118 -0.10 -3.41 -12.50
CA THR A 118 0.46 -2.16 -13.03
C THR A 118 1.95 -2.04 -12.68
N THR A 119 2.34 -2.34 -11.43
CA THR A 119 3.69 -2.05 -10.92
C THR A 119 4.67 -3.21 -11.08
N VAL A 120 4.17 -4.44 -11.24
CA VAL A 120 4.98 -5.66 -11.21
C VAL A 120 4.43 -6.74 -12.15
N VAL A 121 5.35 -7.51 -12.74
CA VAL A 121 5.07 -8.80 -13.36
C VAL A 121 6.03 -9.83 -12.79
N ALA A 122 5.53 -10.92 -12.23
CA ALA A 122 6.29 -12.03 -11.68
C ALA A 122 5.92 -13.33 -12.39
N ASP A 123 6.91 -14.18 -12.60
CA ASP A 123 6.73 -15.48 -13.25
C ASP A 123 7.07 -16.60 -12.27
N LEU A 124 6.03 -17.26 -11.76
CA LEU A 124 6.19 -18.34 -10.78
C LEU A 124 6.50 -19.69 -11.43
N ARG A 125 6.53 -19.81 -12.76
CA ARG A 125 6.99 -21.05 -13.42
C ARG A 125 8.47 -21.30 -13.17
N GLY A 126 9.24 -20.22 -12.95
CA GLY A 126 10.64 -20.26 -12.53
C GLY A 126 10.83 -20.15 -11.01
N LEU A 127 9.79 -20.43 -10.21
CA LEU A 127 9.90 -20.40 -8.76
C LEU A 127 10.74 -21.58 -8.27
N GLU A 128 11.78 -21.26 -7.51
CA GLU A 128 12.58 -22.24 -6.78
C GLU A 128 12.16 -22.21 -5.31
N ALA A 129 12.02 -23.39 -4.72
CA ALA A 129 11.66 -23.55 -3.32
C ALA A 129 12.60 -24.51 -2.60
N SER A 130 12.90 -24.23 -1.33
CA SER A 130 13.63 -25.14 -0.46
C SER A 130 13.04 -25.13 0.94
N VAL A 131 12.96 -26.30 1.55
CA VAL A 131 12.64 -26.47 2.97
C VAL A 131 13.81 -27.19 3.63
N ARG A 132 14.21 -26.75 4.82
CA ARG A 132 15.20 -27.42 5.66
C ARG A 132 14.62 -27.61 7.05
N ILE A 133 14.78 -28.80 7.62
CA ILE A 133 14.42 -29.11 9.00
C ILE A 133 15.71 -29.49 9.71
N ASN A 134 16.03 -28.79 10.78
CA ASN A 134 17.26 -28.94 11.57
C ASN A 134 18.51 -28.84 10.67
N GLY A 135 18.46 -27.93 9.69
CA GLY A 135 19.53 -27.75 8.70
C GLY A 135 19.55 -28.77 7.56
N THR A 136 18.80 -29.87 7.64
CA THR A 136 18.73 -30.92 6.62
C THR A 136 17.70 -30.57 5.54
N PRO A 137 18.07 -30.55 4.25
CA PRO A 137 17.11 -30.33 3.16
C PRO A 137 16.04 -31.41 3.12
N VAL A 138 14.79 -31.01 2.92
CA VAL A 138 13.66 -31.91 2.70
C VAL A 138 12.86 -31.48 1.46
N PRO A 139 12.18 -32.40 0.75
CA PRO A 139 11.36 -32.05 -0.39
C PRO A 139 10.27 -31.02 -0.01
N PRO A 140 10.18 -29.86 -0.69
CA PRO A 140 9.39 -28.73 -0.23
C PRO A 140 7.86 -28.83 -0.44
N GLY A 141 7.33 -29.97 -0.93
CA GLY A 141 5.89 -30.14 -1.20
C GLY A 141 5.24 -28.94 -1.88
N LEU A 142 5.93 -28.36 -2.88
CA LEU A 142 5.57 -27.09 -3.50
C LEU A 142 4.25 -27.23 -4.29
N GLN A 143 3.29 -26.37 -3.98
CA GLN A 143 2.05 -26.22 -4.73
C GLN A 143 1.86 -24.75 -5.11
N ILE A 144 1.47 -24.51 -6.36
CA ILE A 144 1.12 -23.19 -6.87
C ILE A 144 -0.31 -23.26 -7.39
N GLU A 145 -1.20 -22.44 -6.85
CA GLU A 145 -2.63 -22.44 -7.14
C GLU A 145 -3.11 -21.07 -7.63
N GLY A 146 -4.13 -21.08 -8.48
CA GLY A 146 -4.70 -19.89 -9.10
C GLY A 146 -4.11 -19.58 -10.48
N ASP A 147 -4.80 -18.72 -11.21
CA ASP A 147 -4.38 -18.27 -12.54
C ASP A 147 -3.34 -17.14 -12.40
N PRO A 148 -2.14 -17.27 -13.01
CA PRO A 148 -1.14 -16.19 -13.00
C PRO A 148 -1.70 -14.86 -13.55
N ALA A 149 -2.64 -14.89 -14.48
CA ALA A 149 -3.26 -13.70 -15.05
C ALA A 149 -4.28 -13.02 -14.11
N SER A 150 -4.71 -13.69 -13.04
CA SER A 150 -5.63 -13.13 -12.03
C SER A 150 -4.98 -12.08 -11.11
N GLY A 151 -3.66 -11.92 -11.21
CA GLY A 151 -2.87 -10.92 -10.50
C GLY A 151 -2.20 -11.43 -9.23
N GLN A 152 -2.62 -12.58 -8.70
CA GLN A 152 -1.94 -13.27 -7.60
C GLN A 152 -2.08 -14.80 -7.73
N GLN A 153 -1.13 -15.54 -7.18
CA GLN A 153 -1.19 -17.00 -7.03
C GLN A 153 -0.84 -17.41 -5.61
N ARG A 154 -1.46 -18.46 -5.10
CA ARG A 154 -1.11 -19.01 -3.79
C ARG A 154 0.05 -19.98 -3.95
N VAL A 155 1.14 -19.73 -3.23
CA VAL A 155 2.28 -20.65 -3.12
C VAL A 155 2.23 -21.29 -1.74
N THR A 156 2.22 -22.61 -1.73
CA THR A 156 2.20 -23.43 -0.50
C THR A 156 3.42 -24.33 -0.48
N LEU A 157 4.16 -24.33 0.63
CA LEU A 157 5.22 -25.28 0.92
C LEU A 157 4.74 -26.24 2.01
N THR A 158 4.53 -27.51 1.67
CA THR A 158 4.20 -28.52 2.68
C THR A 158 5.43 -28.88 3.50
N LEU A 159 5.26 -28.89 4.82
CA LEU A 159 6.27 -29.33 5.77
C LEU A 159 6.05 -30.84 6.03
N PRO A 160 7.05 -31.70 5.79
CA PRO A 160 6.90 -33.13 6.00
C PRO A 160 6.76 -33.45 7.49
N LYS A 161 6.23 -34.65 7.77
CA LYS A 161 6.24 -35.22 9.12
C LYS A 161 7.67 -35.46 9.57
N GLY A 162 7.94 -35.28 10.84
CA GLY A 162 9.26 -35.56 11.39
C GLY A 162 9.49 -34.91 12.74
N GLU A 163 10.59 -35.29 13.35
CA GLU A 163 11.07 -34.64 14.56
C GLU A 163 11.73 -33.31 14.19
N SER A 164 11.25 -32.21 14.78
CA SER A 164 11.88 -30.90 14.65
C SER A 164 12.61 -30.56 15.94
N THR A 165 13.89 -30.24 15.83
CA THR A 165 14.76 -29.79 16.91
C THR A 165 15.48 -28.53 16.46
N ALA A 166 15.15 -27.40 17.08
CA ALA A 166 15.76 -26.09 16.87
C ALA A 166 15.28 -25.28 15.65
N ALA A 167 15.15 -25.82 14.42
CA ALA A 167 14.92 -24.93 13.26
C ALA A 167 14.13 -25.52 12.06
N ILE A 168 13.14 -24.76 11.58
CA ILE A 168 12.50 -24.97 10.27
C ILE A 168 12.83 -23.76 9.40
N SER A 169 13.45 -23.97 8.25
CA SER A 169 13.78 -22.90 7.31
C SER A 169 13.11 -23.13 5.98
N THR A 170 12.44 -22.11 5.47
CA THR A 170 11.80 -22.17 4.16
C THR A 170 12.23 -21.00 3.31
N ARG A 171 12.38 -21.24 2.02
CA ARG A 171 12.77 -20.21 1.05
C ARG A 171 12.05 -20.44 -0.25
N VAL A 172 11.59 -19.34 -0.82
CA VAL A 172 11.09 -19.27 -2.19
C VAL A 172 11.77 -18.11 -2.91
N THR A 173 12.11 -18.32 -4.18
CA THR A 173 12.69 -17.30 -5.05
C THR A 173 12.08 -17.39 -6.43
N TRP A 174 11.80 -16.23 -7.05
CA TRP A 174 11.23 -16.17 -8.39
C TRP A 174 11.69 -14.92 -9.15
N PRO A 175 11.66 -14.93 -10.49
CA PRO A 175 11.89 -13.74 -11.29
C PRO A 175 10.72 -12.77 -11.24
N ALA A 176 11.02 -11.47 -11.22
CA ALA A 176 10.04 -10.39 -11.30
C ALA A 176 10.58 -9.20 -12.09
N ILE A 177 9.68 -8.43 -12.71
CA ILE A 177 9.94 -7.16 -13.37
C ILE A 177 9.12 -6.10 -12.64
N ALA A 178 9.75 -4.99 -12.27
CA ALA A 178 9.07 -3.84 -11.69
C ALA A 178 9.14 -2.63 -12.63
N PHE A 179 8.13 -1.77 -12.56
CA PHE A 179 7.95 -0.64 -13.46
C PHE A 179 7.84 0.68 -12.72
N ALA A 180 8.33 1.76 -13.33
CA ALA A 180 7.98 3.12 -12.96
C ALA A 180 6.54 3.39 -13.43
N VAL A 181 5.80 4.22 -12.70
CA VAL A 181 4.39 4.51 -13.01
C VAL A 181 4.17 6.01 -13.18
N ALA A 182 3.32 6.38 -14.12
CA ALA A 182 2.87 7.74 -14.36
C ALA A 182 1.36 7.77 -14.60
N VAL A 183 0.69 8.84 -14.15
CA VAL A 183 -0.72 9.09 -14.39
C VAL A 183 -0.89 10.44 -15.10
N ASP A 184 -1.64 10.46 -16.19
CA ASP A 184 -2.21 11.71 -16.71
C ASP A 184 -3.35 12.16 -15.79
N GLU A 185 -3.03 13.02 -14.83
CA GLU A 185 -4.00 13.46 -13.82
C GLU A 185 -5.14 14.29 -14.41
N ALA A 186 -4.93 14.97 -15.54
CA ALA A 186 -5.99 15.73 -16.20
C ALA A 186 -7.05 14.76 -16.74
N ALA A 187 -6.62 13.67 -17.37
CA ALA A 187 -7.52 12.61 -17.83
C ALA A 187 -8.09 11.79 -16.66
N ALA A 188 -7.29 11.44 -15.65
CA ALA A 188 -7.77 10.70 -14.47
C ALA A 188 -8.84 11.48 -13.69
N SER A 189 -8.70 12.80 -13.60
CA SER A 189 -9.69 13.68 -12.98
C SER A 189 -11.02 13.76 -13.73
N ARG A 190 -11.13 13.17 -14.93
CA ARG A 190 -12.39 13.03 -15.67
C ARG A 190 -13.04 11.66 -15.51
N VAL A 191 -12.36 10.68 -14.91
CA VAL A 191 -12.90 9.34 -14.72
C VAL A 191 -13.98 9.36 -13.64
N THR A 192 -15.18 8.91 -14.01
CA THR A 192 -16.34 8.87 -13.13
C THR A 192 -16.45 7.53 -12.40
N TRP A 193 -17.37 7.46 -11.43
CA TRP A 193 -17.68 6.22 -10.73
C TRP A 193 -18.33 5.22 -11.70
N PRO A 194 -17.90 3.94 -11.68
CA PRO A 194 -18.56 2.93 -12.47
C PRO A 194 -19.92 2.61 -11.85
N ARG A 195 -20.88 2.16 -12.67
CA ARG A 195 -22.16 1.63 -12.18
C ARG A 195 -21.92 0.40 -11.30
N GLU A 196 -21.02 -0.48 -11.75
CA GLU A 196 -20.62 -1.69 -11.05
C GLU A 196 -19.11 -1.91 -11.20
N TRP A 197 -18.49 -2.41 -10.14
CA TRP A 197 -17.09 -2.83 -10.17
C TRP A 197 -16.94 -4.21 -10.81
N PRO A 198 -15.90 -4.44 -11.65
CA PRO A 198 -15.57 -5.78 -12.13
C PRO A 198 -15.39 -6.79 -10.99
N GLU A 199 -15.74 -8.05 -11.24
CA GLU A 199 -15.63 -9.12 -10.22
C GLU A 199 -14.20 -9.30 -9.71
N SER A 200 -13.21 -9.12 -10.57
CA SER A 200 -11.79 -9.22 -10.21
C SER A 200 -11.35 -8.21 -9.15
N VAL A 201 -12.05 -7.07 -9.02
CA VAL A 201 -11.68 -6.02 -8.05
C VAL A 201 -12.65 -5.90 -6.88
N ARG A 202 -13.84 -6.50 -6.97
CA ARG A 202 -14.85 -6.51 -5.90
C ARG A 202 -14.31 -6.98 -4.54
N PRO A 203 -13.46 -8.03 -4.45
CA PRO A 203 -12.91 -8.45 -3.16
C PRO A 203 -12.15 -7.35 -2.41
N TYR A 204 -11.55 -6.40 -3.14
CA TYR A 204 -10.80 -5.29 -2.55
C TYR A 204 -11.67 -4.12 -2.06
N LEU A 205 -12.98 -4.30 -2.02
CA LEU A 205 -13.92 -3.43 -1.29
C LEU A 205 -14.18 -3.93 0.13
N ALA A 206 -13.96 -5.21 0.40
CA ALA A 206 -14.31 -5.84 1.66
C ALA A 206 -13.32 -5.48 2.78
N ALA A 207 -13.81 -5.46 4.01
CA ALA A 207 -12.97 -5.41 5.19
C ALA A 207 -12.10 -6.68 5.30
N SER A 208 -10.96 -6.56 5.98
CA SER A 208 -10.11 -7.69 6.35
C SER A 208 -9.58 -7.51 7.78
N GLU A 209 -8.93 -8.54 8.31
CA GLU A 209 -8.45 -8.61 9.71
C GLU A 209 -7.77 -7.33 10.19
N ILE A 210 -6.88 -6.74 9.37
CA ILE A 210 -6.10 -5.54 9.72
C ILE A 210 -6.69 -4.26 9.08
N ILE A 211 -7.58 -4.40 8.10
CA ILE A 211 -8.19 -3.28 7.36
C ILE A 211 -9.71 -3.36 7.58
N GLN A 212 -10.15 -2.94 8.76
CA GLN A 212 -11.55 -3.05 9.18
C GLN A 212 -12.40 -1.90 8.60
N SER A 213 -12.52 -1.84 7.27
CA SER A 213 -13.15 -0.73 6.53
C SER A 213 -14.67 -0.59 6.73
N ASP A 214 -15.31 -1.58 7.36
CA ASP A 214 -16.72 -1.59 7.72
C ASP A 214 -17.03 -0.84 9.03
N ASP A 215 -15.99 -0.44 9.79
CA ASP A 215 -16.17 0.35 11.00
C ASP A 215 -16.75 1.75 10.72
N ALA A 216 -17.70 2.17 11.56
CA ALA A 216 -18.42 3.43 11.44
C ALA A 216 -17.52 4.68 11.51
N VAL A 217 -16.33 4.56 12.10
CA VAL A 217 -15.34 5.66 12.15
C VAL A 217 -14.96 6.14 10.76
N PHE A 218 -14.81 5.21 9.80
CA PHE A 218 -14.41 5.56 8.43
C PHE A 218 -15.54 6.20 7.66
N LYS A 219 -16.77 5.71 7.81
CA LYS A 219 -17.96 6.33 7.22
C LYS A 219 -18.12 7.77 7.69
N THR A 220 -18.03 8.00 9.01
CA THR A 220 -18.11 9.34 9.62
C THR A 220 -17.00 10.25 9.08
N PHE A 221 -15.78 9.74 8.97
CA PHE A 221 -14.65 10.47 8.42
C PHE A 221 -14.86 10.88 6.96
N ILE A 222 -15.39 9.99 6.12
CA ILE A 222 -15.66 10.24 4.70
C ILE A 222 -16.76 11.29 4.53
N GLU A 223 -17.85 11.18 5.29
CA GLU A 223 -18.96 12.15 5.25
C GLU A 223 -18.46 13.56 5.59
N LYS A 224 -17.66 13.69 6.65
CA LYS A 224 -17.02 14.95 7.05
C LYS A 224 -16.05 15.48 5.99
N THR A 225 -15.23 14.60 5.40
CA THR A 225 -14.19 14.99 4.43
C THR A 225 -14.80 15.43 3.10
N THR A 226 -15.90 14.80 2.69
CA THR A 226 -16.48 15.01 1.36
C THR A 226 -17.70 15.92 1.36
N ASP A 227 -18.18 16.36 2.53
CA ASP A 227 -19.42 17.12 2.70
C ASP A 227 -20.62 16.44 2.00
N GLY A 228 -20.66 15.09 2.05
CA GLY A 228 -21.66 14.27 1.37
C GLY A 228 -21.57 14.24 -0.17
N ARG A 229 -20.54 14.85 -0.78
CA ARG A 229 -20.40 14.99 -2.24
C ARG A 229 -19.49 13.96 -2.90
N LEU A 230 -19.15 12.87 -2.19
CA LEU A 230 -18.24 11.82 -2.67
C LEU A 230 -18.58 11.37 -4.10
N ARG A 231 -19.83 10.99 -4.36
CA ARG A 231 -20.28 10.48 -5.67
C ARG A 231 -20.43 11.53 -6.77
N ARG A 232 -20.38 12.83 -6.42
CA ARG A 232 -20.35 13.95 -7.37
C ARG A 232 -18.93 14.34 -7.78
N THR A 233 -17.93 13.81 -7.08
CA THR A 233 -16.52 14.07 -7.34
C THR A 233 -15.96 12.93 -8.19
N PRO A 234 -15.19 13.22 -9.27
CA PRO A 234 -14.49 12.20 -10.04
C PRO A 234 -13.64 11.30 -9.14
N ILE A 235 -13.59 10.00 -9.44
CA ILE A 235 -13.08 9.00 -8.50
C ILE A 235 -11.61 9.21 -8.15
N TYR A 236 -10.79 9.65 -9.11
CA TYR A 236 -9.39 9.96 -8.88
C TYR A 236 -9.21 11.13 -7.90
N VAL A 237 -9.99 12.20 -8.08
CA VAL A 237 -10.00 13.38 -7.21
C VAL A 237 -10.50 13.02 -5.81
N ALA A 238 -11.56 12.20 -5.73
CA ALA A 238 -12.08 11.70 -4.46
C ALA A 238 -11.03 10.87 -3.70
N ALA A 239 -10.38 9.91 -4.37
CA ALA A 239 -9.32 9.09 -3.76
C ALA A 239 -8.17 9.96 -3.25
N LYS A 240 -7.75 10.94 -4.05
CA LYS A 240 -6.68 11.88 -3.72
C LYS A 240 -7.00 12.71 -2.48
N GLU A 241 -8.22 13.23 -2.38
CA GLU A 241 -8.67 13.99 -1.21
C GLU A 241 -8.76 13.14 0.05
N LEU A 242 -9.34 11.95 -0.07
CA LEU A 242 -9.48 11.02 1.04
C LEU A 242 -8.10 10.61 1.58
N VAL A 243 -7.19 10.21 0.70
CA VAL A 243 -5.81 9.84 1.08
C VAL A 243 -5.10 11.01 1.77
N ARG A 244 -5.16 12.23 1.20
CA ARG A 244 -4.59 13.42 1.86
C ARG A 244 -5.19 13.62 3.24
N SER A 245 -6.51 13.60 3.34
CA SER A 245 -7.22 13.88 4.59
C SER A 245 -6.88 12.85 5.67
N THR A 246 -6.74 11.57 5.28
CA THR A 246 -6.31 10.49 6.18
C THR A 246 -4.89 10.71 6.65
N ILE A 247 -3.94 11.00 5.73
CA ILE A 247 -2.54 11.28 6.08
C ILE A 247 -2.43 12.43 7.09
N LEU A 248 -3.26 13.47 6.94
CA LEU A 248 -3.23 14.65 7.81
C LEU A 248 -3.79 14.40 9.22
N GLN A 249 -4.43 13.26 9.49
CA GLN A 249 -4.81 12.86 10.84
C GLN A 249 -3.59 12.47 11.70
N PHE A 250 -2.50 12.03 11.07
CA PHE A 250 -1.35 11.46 11.79
C PHE A 250 -0.26 12.50 12.08
N ARG A 251 -0.18 12.89 13.35
CA ARG A 251 0.84 13.84 13.84
C ARG A 251 2.19 13.16 14.05
N ASN A 252 2.21 12.09 14.83
CA ASN A 252 3.43 11.35 15.19
C ASN A 252 3.49 10.05 14.40
N VAL A 253 4.44 9.98 13.46
CA VAL A 253 4.64 8.78 12.64
C VAL A 253 6.09 8.34 12.79
N GLU A 254 6.28 7.05 13.02
CA GLU A 254 7.59 6.43 13.14
C GLU A 254 8.36 6.44 11.81
N GLY A 255 9.68 6.23 11.91
CA GLY A 255 10.57 6.13 10.74
C GLY A 255 10.49 4.79 10.01
N GLY A 256 9.81 3.79 10.56
CA GLY A 256 9.72 2.45 9.98
C GLY A 256 8.54 1.66 10.54
N SER A 257 8.25 0.53 9.90
CA SER A 257 7.16 -0.39 10.30
C SER A 257 7.63 -1.78 10.61
N LEU A 258 8.93 -2.06 10.53
CA LEU A 258 9.43 -3.42 10.70
C LEU A 258 9.81 -3.64 12.14
N TYR A 259 9.19 -4.65 12.75
CA TYR A 259 9.74 -5.22 13.97
C TYR A 259 10.97 -6.05 13.64
N ARG A 260 12.00 -5.87 14.45
CA ARG A 260 13.28 -6.57 14.32
C ARG A 260 13.68 -7.10 15.68
N GLU A 261 14.28 -8.29 15.70
CA GLU A 261 14.95 -8.77 16.92
C GLU A 261 16.24 -7.98 17.18
N GLY A 262 16.84 -8.18 18.37
CA GLY A 262 18.01 -7.43 18.83
C GLY A 262 19.24 -7.53 17.92
N ASP A 263 19.32 -8.56 17.07
CA ASP A 263 20.37 -8.76 16.07
C ASP A 263 20.05 -8.12 14.70
N GLY A 264 18.90 -7.44 14.58
CA GLY A 264 18.45 -6.73 13.40
C GLY A 264 17.73 -7.58 12.35
N ARG A 265 17.50 -8.87 12.60
CA ARG A 265 16.69 -9.75 11.73
C ARG A 265 15.23 -9.29 11.71
N ILE A 266 14.59 -9.35 10.54
CA ILE A 266 13.20 -8.90 10.39
C ILE A 266 12.28 -10.01 10.90
N VAL A 267 11.29 -9.67 11.70
CA VAL A 267 10.21 -10.61 12.05
C VAL A 267 9.04 -10.36 11.09
N GLY A 268 8.56 -9.11 11.05
CA GLY A 268 7.50 -8.68 10.14
C GLY A 268 7.10 -7.22 10.35
N PHE A 269 5.89 -6.86 9.92
CA PHE A 269 5.34 -5.51 10.08
C PHE A 269 4.68 -5.36 11.46
N GLN A 270 5.09 -4.33 12.20
CA GLN A 270 4.38 -3.83 13.36
C GLN A 270 3.14 -3.06 12.89
N LEU A 271 1.98 -3.64 13.19
CA LEU A 271 0.66 -3.16 12.79
C LEU A 271 -0.30 -3.29 13.95
N GLN A 272 -1.14 -2.28 14.13
CA GLN A 272 -2.24 -2.31 15.10
C GLN A 272 -3.61 -2.43 14.45
N GLY A 273 -3.68 -2.31 13.12
CA GLY A 273 -4.92 -2.31 12.35
C GLY A 273 -5.50 -0.92 12.13
N ALA A 274 -6.33 -0.80 11.10
CA ALA A 274 -6.84 0.48 10.61
C ALA A 274 -7.68 1.22 11.66
N VAL A 275 -8.55 0.52 12.39
CA VAL A 275 -9.41 1.13 13.43
C VAL A 275 -8.59 1.58 14.63
N ALA A 276 -7.74 0.72 15.19
CA ALA A 276 -6.90 1.09 16.33
C ALA A 276 -6.00 2.30 15.99
N THR A 277 -5.56 2.40 14.73
CA THR A 277 -4.76 3.51 14.22
C THR A 277 -5.47 4.87 14.28
N THR A 278 -6.81 4.93 14.23
CA THR A 278 -7.52 6.23 14.28
C THR A 278 -7.43 6.90 15.66
N ALA A 279 -7.17 6.12 16.72
CA ALA A 279 -7.06 6.60 18.09
C ALA A 279 -5.60 6.62 18.61
N ALA A 280 -4.66 6.09 17.84
CA ALA A 280 -3.28 5.93 18.27
C ALA A 280 -2.52 7.27 18.35
N THR A 281 -1.71 7.43 19.39
CA THR A 281 -0.84 8.60 19.58
C THR A 281 0.41 8.55 18.71
N GLN A 282 0.79 7.36 18.25
CA GLN A 282 1.95 7.05 17.42
C GLN A 282 1.55 5.97 16.41
N VAL A 283 1.95 6.13 15.16
CA VAL A 283 1.59 5.20 14.07
C VAL A 283 2.80 4.88 13.21
N THR A 284 2.84 3.67 12.62
CA THR A 284 3.89 3.30 11.68
C THR A 284 3.48 3.64 10.23
N PRO A 285 4.42 3.71 9.27
CA PRO A 285 4.11 3.80 7.84
C PRO A 285 3.09 2.76 7.31
N ALA A 286 3.13 1.53 7.83
CA ALA A 286 2.23 0.45 7.46
C ALA A 286 0.83 0.63 8.04
N ASP A 287 0.72 1.19 9.25
CA ASP A 287 -0.58 1.60 9.81
C ASP A 287 -1.25 2.68 8.95
N MET A 288 -0.46 3.63 8.43
CA MET A 288 -0.97 4.63 7.48
C MET A 288 -1.51 4.01 6.19
N VAL A 289 -0.82 2.98 5.67
CA VAL A 289 -1.29 2.21 4.51
C VAL A 289 -2.64 1.56 4.84
N CYS A 290 -2.74 0.86 5.99
CA CYS A 290 -3.98 0.23 6.42
C CYS A 290 -5.13 1.25 6.55
N ALA A 291 -4.89 2.40 7.17
CA ALA A 291 -5.91 3.44 7.36
C ALA A 291 -6.34 4.07 6.02
N CYS A 292 -5.42 4.36 5.10
CA CYS A 292 -5.77 4.89 3.79
C CYS A 292 -6.58 3.88 2.97
N VAL A 293 -6.19 2.60 2.99
CA VAL A 293 -6.93 1.54 2.30
C VAL A 293 -8.32 1.39 2.93
N ALA A 294 -8.44 1.41 4.25
CA ALA A 294 -9.72 1.30 4.94
C ALA A 294 -10.68 2.44 4.56
N VAL A 295 -10.20 3.68 4.52
CA VAL A 295 -10.98 4.85 4.08
C VAL A 295 -11.42 4.72 2.62
N LEU A 296 -10.54 4.27 1.72
CA LEU A 296 -10.90 4.10 0.31
C LEU A 296 -11.94 2.98 0.12
N ARG A 297 -11.78 1.85 0.81
CA ARG A 297 -12.75 0.74 0.79
C ARG A 297 -14.12 1.17 1.33
N ALA A 298 -14.14 1.87 2.46
CA ALA A 298 -15.36 2.44 3.04
C ALA A 298 -16.04 3.47 2.11
N ALA A 299 -15.26 4.18 1.30
CA ALA A 299 -15.77 5.09 0.27
C ALA A 299 -16.30 4.37 -0.99
N GLY A 300 -16.18 3.03 -1.06
CA GLY A 300 -16.57 2.23 -2.21
C GLY A 300 -15.56 2.25 -3.36
N ILE A 301 -14.29 2.57 -3.07
CA ILE A 301 -13.16 2.54 -4.01
C ILE A 301 -12.34 1.27 -3.69
N PRO A 302 -12.21 0.30 -4.62
CA PRO A 302 -11.39 -0.88 -4.40
C PRO A 302 -9.95 -0.46 -4.13
N ALA A 303 -9.40 -0.90 -3.01
CA ALA A 303 -8.06 -0.54 -2.56
C ALA A 303 -7.39 -1.72 -1.86
N ARG A 304 -6.06 -1.76 -1.93
CA ARG A 304 -5.27 -2.85 -1.32
C ARG A 304 -3.94 -2.34 -0.79
N PRO A 305 -3.42 -2.92 0.31
CA PRO A 305 -2.02 -2.76 0.63
C PRO A 305 -1.21 -3.55 -0.41
N VAL A 306 0.04 -3.14 -0.59
CA VAL A 306 1.03 -3.93 -1.32
C VAL A 306 2.23 -4.10 -0.41
N ILE A 307 2.55 -5.34 -0.12
CA ILE A 307 3.73 -5.75 0.62
C ILE A 307 4.80 -6.00 -0.43
N GLY A 308 5.98 -5.44 -0.26
CA GLY A 308 7.02 -5.56 -1.25
C GLY A 308 8.43 -5.43 -0.69
N ILE A 309 9.40 -5.59 -1.58
CA ILE A 309 10.81 -5.45 -1.28
C ILE A 309 11.35 -4.21 -1.99
N HIS A 310 12.01 -3.33 -1.24
CA HIS A 310 12.75 -2.20 -1.79
C HIS A 310 14.21 -2.58 -2.01
N SER A 311 14.73 -2.27 -3.21
CA SER A 311 16.09 -2.66 -3.60
C SER A 311 17.21 -1.92 -2.85
N GLY A 312 16.96 -0.75 -2.24
CA GLY A 312 17.99 0.04 -1.55
C GLY A 312 19.05 0.67 -2.45
N ASP A 313 19.15 0.24 -3.72
CA ASP A 313 20.09 0.73 -4.71
C ASP A 313 19.59 2.01 -5.41
N GLY A 314 20.39 3.09 -5.37
CA GLY A 314 20.22 4.30 -6.21
C GLY A 314 20.34 5.63 -5.45
N ASP A 315 20.48 6.73 -6.19
CA ASP A 315 20.44 8.09 -5.67
C ASP A 315 18.99 8.48 -5.35
N SER A 316 18.61 8.33 -4.07
CA SER A 316 17.23 8.54 -3.61
C SER A 316 17.10 9.83 -2.80
N GLY A 317 17.51 10.97 -3.36
CA GLY A 317 17.14 12.29 -2.77
C GLY A 317 15.62 12.44 -2.58
N ASP A 318 14.84 11.59 -3.24
CA ASP A 318 13.41 11.68 -3.41
C ASP A 318 12.56 10.77 -2.51
N SER A 319 13.16 9.82 -1.77
CA SER A 319 12.48 8.84 -0.91
C SER A 319 12.98 8.93 0.54
N LYS A 320 12.08 8.78 1.50
CA LYS A 320 12.36 8.75 2.94
C LYS A 320 12.85 7.40 3.45
N ARG A 321 12.88 6.38 2.59
CA ARG A 321 13.29 5.03 2.97
C ARG A 321 14.81 4.95 3.19
N PRO A 322 15.29 4.00 4.01
CA PRO A 322 16.71 3.83 4.27
C PRO A 322 17.52 3.63 2.98
N LYS A 323 18.58 4.43 2.79
CA LYS A 323 19.48 4.35 1.65
C LYS A 323 20.41 3.13 1.76
N GLY A 324 20.78 2.55 0.61
CA GLY A 324 21.80 1.50 0.53
C GLY A 324 21.42 0.17 1.19
N ARG A 325 20.19 0.04 1.71
CA ARG A 325 19.73 -1.16 2.40
C ARG A 325 18.45 -1.71 1.78
N ARG A 326 18.54 -2.95 1.32
CA ARG A 326 17.37 -3.77 0.94
C ARG A 326 16.48 -4.00 2.16
N THR A 327 15.19 -3.77 2.02
CA THR A 327 14.24 -3.90 3.14
C THR A 327 12.84 -4.28 2.66
N LEU A 328 12.09 -4.98 3.52
CA LEU A 328 10.64 -5.07 3.38
C LEU A 328 10.03 -3.68 3.49
N CYS A 329 8.93 -3.51 2.79
CA CYS A 329 8.20 -2.25 2.75
C CYS A 329 6.75 -2.49 2.36
N CYS A 330 5.93 -1.44 2.49
CA CYS A 330 4.56 -1.47 2.02
C CYS A 330 4.17 -0.15 1.34
N TRP A 331 3.18 -0.19 0.48
CA TRP A 331 2.48 0.97 -0.07
C TRP A 331 1.00 0.59 -0.27
N ALA A 332 0.21 1.47 -0.88
CA ALA A 332 -1.18 1.21 -1.16
C ALA A 332 -1.48 1.42 -2.65
N GLU A 333 -2.51 0.75 -3.13
CA GLU A 333 -3.05 0.92 -4.47
C GLU A 333 -4.56 1.08 -4.40
N PHE A 334 -5.11 1.85 -5.33
CA PHE A 334 -6.56 1.91 -5.57
C PHE A 334 -6.86 1.67 -7.05
N HIS A 335 -8.03 1.10 -7.34
CA HIS A 335 -8.39 0.78 -8.71
C HIS A 335 -9.09 1.97 -9.38
N LEU A 336 -8.50 2.47 -10.48
CA LEU A 336 -9.11 3.46 -11.35
C LEU A 336 -9.88 2.73 -12.47
N PRO A 337 -11.21 2.92 -12.59
CA PRO A 337 -12.04 2.24 -13.58
C PRO A 337 -11.46 2.33 -15.00
N GLY A 338 -11.36 1.18 -15.67
CA GLY A 338 -10.83 1.09 -17.04
C GLY A 338 -9.31 1.19 -17.16
N ALA A 339 -8.60 1.69 -16.15
CA ALA A 339 -7.17 2.00 -16.22
C ALA A 339 -6.27 1.00 -15.45
N GLY A 340 -6.68 0.58 -14.25
CA GLY A 340 -5.93 -0.38 -13.42
C GLY A 340 -5.60 0.14 -12.02
N TRP A 341 -4.62 -0.49 -11.38
CA TRP A 341 -4.21 -0.16 -10.01
C TRP A 341 -3.24 1.04 -9.98
N VAL A 342 -3.69 2.12 -9.36
CA VAL A 342 -2.93 3.37 -9.18
C VAL A 342 -2.19 3.31 -7.84
N PRO A 343 -0.85 3.32 -7.83
CA PRO A 343 -0.09 3.23 -6.58
C PRO A 343 0.05 4.58 -5.88
N PHE A 344 0.11 4.54 -4.56
CA PHE A 344 0.46 5.69 -3.72
C PHE A 344 1.17 5.24 -2.43
N ASP A 345 2.02 6.11 -1.88
CA ASP A 345 2.75 5.86 -0.64
C ASP A 345 2.46 6.96 0.40
N PRO A 346 1.55 6.71 1.36
CA PRO A 346 1.13 7.71 2.35
C PRO A 346 2.29 8.28 3.17
N PHE A 347 3.30 7.47 3.48
CA PHE A 347 4.45 7.89 4.27
C PHE A 347 5.35 8.84 3.47
N GLU A 348 5.59 8.52 2.20
CA GLU A 348 6.41 9.36 1.31
C GLU A 348 5.73 10.70 0.99
N MET A 349 4.39 10.70 0.85
CA MET A 349 3.58 11.90 0.60
C MET A 349 3.64 12.94 1.74
N ARG A 350 3.92 12.53 2.99
CA ARG A 350 4.00 13.47 4.13
C ARG A 350 5.05 14.56 3.93
N GLY A 351 4.86 15.73 4.53
CA GLY A 351 5.87 16.79 4.59
C GLY A 351 6.11 17.55 3.27
N GLN A 352 5.52 17.14 2.15
CA GLN A 352 5.70 17.80 0.84
C GLN A 352 4.76 19.00 0.62
N GLY A 353 4.46 19.77 1.68
CA GLY A 353 3.41 20.80 1.62
C GLY A 353 2.00 20.24 1.36
N LEU A 354 1.79 18.93 1.60
CA LEU A 354 0.57 18.20 1.26
C LEU A 354 -0.71 18.87 1.78
N ARG A 355 -0.66 19.52 2.94
CA ARG A 355 -1.79 20.25 3.54
C ARG A 355 -2.29 21.40 2.65
N GLN A 356 -1.38 22.10 1.98
CA GLN A 356 -1.68 23.24 1.11
C GLN A 356 -1.65 22.87 -0.38
N ALA A 357 -1.35 21.62 -0.72
CA ALA A 357 -1.20 21.19 -2.10
C ALA A 357 -2.53 21.33 -2.86
N ASP A 358 -2.47 21.95 -4.03
CA ASP A 358 -3.61 22.01 -4.95
C ASP A 358 -3.94 20.59 -5.43
N ILE A 359 -5.19 20.17 -5.25
CA ILE A 359 -5.67 18.84 -5.61
C ILE A 359 -5.62 18.59 -7.13
N ALA A 360 -5.72 19.65 -7.93
CA ALA A 360 -5.65 19.56 -9.39
C ALA A 360 -4.22 19.37 -9.92
N ARG A 361 -3.20 19.57 -9.08
CA ARG A 361 -1.79 19.45 -9.47
C ARG A 361 -1.22 18.08 -9.14
N PRO A 362 -0.28 17.55 -9.94
CA PRO A 362 0.34 16.28 -9.63
C PRO A 362 1.02 16.23 -8.27
N TRP A 363 0.79 15.14 -7.53
CA TRP A 363 1.45 14.92 -6.25
C TRP A 363 2.46 13.78 -6.37
N ARG A 364 3.69 14.02 -5.92
CA ARG A 364 4.69 12.96 -5.87
C ARG A 364 4.19 11.86 -4.95
N TRP A 365 4.44 10.61 -5.32
CA TRP A 365 4.00 9.44 -4.55
C TRP A 365 2.48 9.21 -4.53
N PHE A 366 1.71 9.86 -5.42
CA PHE A 366 0.31 9.54 -5.68
C PHE A 366 0.10 9.36 -7.20
N GLY A 367 -0.10 8.11 -7.63
CA GLY A 367 -0.17 7.70 -9.03
C GLY A 367 1.18 7.75 -9.76
N THR A 368 1.79 8.93 -9.87
CA THR A 368 3.09 9.09 -10.55
C THR A 368 4.25 8.85 -9.59
N ILE A 369 5.00 7.76 -9.82
CA ILE A 369 6.11 7.30 -8.97
C ILE A 369 7.28 6.86 -9.86
N LYS A 370 8.21 7.78 -10.10
CA LYS A 370 9.38 7.60 -11.00
C LYS A 370 10.26 6.41 -10.64
N ASN A 371 10.45 6.17 -9.34
CA ASN A 371 11.32 5.11 -8.82
C ASN A 371 10.52 3.88 -8.35
N MET A 372 9.28 3.69 -8.84
CA MET A 372 8.49 2.51 -8.47
C MET A 372 9.14 1.21 -8.92
N ASN A 373 9.88 1.22 -10.04
CA ASN A 373 10.68 0.08 -10.49
C ASN A 373 11.82 -0.34 -9.54
N ARG A 374 12.01 0.36 -8.41
CA ARG A 374 12.93 -0.02 -7.31
C ARG A 374 12.24 -0.80 -6.21
N ARG A 375 10.94 -1.07 -6.35
CA ARG A 375 10.08 -1.82 -5.44
C ARG A 375 9.44 -2.96 -6.21
N VAL A 376 9.47 -4.18 -5.66
CA VAL A 376 8.74 -5.32 -6.22
C VAL A 376 7.64 -5.69 -5.25
N GLY A 377 6.39 -5.66 -5.70
CA GLY A 377 5.25 -6.16 -4.93
C GLY A 377 5.32 -7.68 -4.84
N ILE A 378 5.19 -8.21 -3.63
CA ILE A 378 5.21 -9.65 -3.37
C ILE A 378 3.86 -10.17 -2.88
N ALA A 379 3.01 -9.35 -2.26
CA ALA A 379 1.67 -9.74 -1.81
C ALA A 379 0.74 -8.52 -1.69
N TYR A 380 -0.58 -8.76 -1.72
CA TYR A 380 -1.62 -7.73 -1.57
C TYR A 380 -2.36 -7.76 -0.23
N ASP A 381 -1.86 -8.57 0.70
CA ASP A 381 -2.33 -8.65 2.07
C ASP A 381 -1.12 -8.85 2.99
N PHE A 382 -1.22 -8.37 4.22
CA PHE A 382 -0.18 -8.55 5.22
C PHE A 382 -0.07 -10.02 5.64
N ALA A 383 -1.17 -10.79 5.57
CA ALA A 383 -1.13 -12.23 5.68
C ALA A 383 -2.41 -12.87 5.13
N PRO A 384 -2.34 -14.01 4.43
CA PRO A 384 -3.53 -14.79 4.03
C PRO A 384 -4.14 -15.56 5.22
N PHE A 385 -4.76 -14.84 6.17
CA PHE A 385 -5.28 -15.39 7.44
C PHE A 385 -6.31 -16.52 7.29
N ASN A 386 -6.99 -16.60 6.14
CA ASN A 386 -7.89 -17.72 5.83
C ASN A 386 -7.17 -19.06 5.59
N HIS A 387 -5.84 -19.07 5.52
CA HIS A 387 -5.04 -20.28 5.22
C HIS A 387 -4.14 -20.71 6.38
N GLY A 388 -3.97 -19.87 7.40
CA GLY A 388 -3.13 -20.16 8.55
C GLY A 388 -3.10 -19.00 9.52
N ARG A 389 -2.06 -18.99 10.35
CA ARG A 389 -1.85 -17.94 11.36
C ARG A 389 -0.48 -17.29 11.19
N VAL A 390 -0.32 -16.14 11.83
CA VAL A 390 0.97 -15.49 12.06
C VAL A 390 1.17 -15.43 13.56
N LEU A 391 2.38 -15.74 14.03
CA LEU A 391 2.76 -15.47 15.41
C LEU A 391 3.45 -14.11 15.45
N GLY A 392 2.78 -13.12 16.03
CA GLY A 392 3.27 -11.75 16.12
C GLY A 392 3.05 -10.98 14.82
N TYR A 393 4.12 -10.76 14.06
CA TYR A 393 4.20 -9.69 13.06
C TYR A 393 4.01 -10.22 11.63
N PRO A 394 2.94 -9.83 10.90
CA PRO A 394 2.65 -10.34 9.56
C PRO A 394 3.63 -9.80 8.52
N ALA A 395 3.92 -10.56 7.46
CA ALA A 395 4.91 -10.19 6.43
C ALA A 395 4.64 -10.78 5.03
N GLY A 396 3.37 -11.01 4.70
CA GLY A 396 2.93 -11.53 3.39
C GLY A 396 2.78 -13.06 3.33
N TRP A 397 2.85 -13.73 4.47
CA TRP A 397 2.80 -15.19 4.58
C TRP A 397 2.07 -15.62 5.87
N VAL A 398 1.61 -16.86 5.90
CA VAL A 398 1.06 -17.54 7.10
C VAL A 398 1.65 -18.94 7.21
N TYR A 399 1.49 -19.55 8.37
CA TYR A 399 1.85 -20.95 8.58
C TYR A 399 0.74 -21.73 9.30
N ARG A 400 0.78 -23.04 9.11
CA ARG A 400 0.03 -24.05 9.87
C ARG A 400 1.01 -25.13 10.26
N LEU A 401 1.20 -25.34 11.56
CA LEU A 401 1.97 -26.47 12.07
C LEU A 401 1.03 -27.41 12.79
N GLU A 402 1.12 -28.68 12.43
CA GLU A 402 0.40 -29.79 13.03
C GLU A 402 1.41 -30.58 13.86
N SER A 403 1.05 -30.87 15.11
CA SER A 403 1.93 -31.55 16.05
C SER A 403 1.15 -32.62 16.80
N SER A 404 1.78 -33.77 17.04
CA SER A 404 1.23 -34.81 17.94
C SER A 404 1.44 -34.47 19.41
N GLU A 405 2.28 -33.49 19.71
CA GLU A 405 2.59 -33.00 21.05
C GLU A 405 2.26 -31.50 21.18
N PRO A 406 2.03 -30.96 22.39
CA PRO A 406 1.93 -29.51 22.58
C PRO A 406 3.21 -28.81 22.09
N ILE A 407 3.04 -27.80 21.23
CA ILE A 407 4.18 -26.98 20.78
C ILE A 407 4.52 -26.00 21.90
N VAL A 408 5.63 -26.23 22.60
CA VAL A 408 6.18 -25.35 23.65
C VAL A 408 7.42 -24.64 23.08
N GLY A 409 7.68 -23.39 23.50
CA GLY A 409 8.92 -22.68 23.15
C GLY A 409 9.05 -22.30 21.66
N PHE A 410 7.94 -22.05 20.97
CA PHE A 410 7.97 -21.62 19.57
C PHE A 410 8.36 -20.14 19.47
N GLY A 411 9.52 -19.87 18.89
CA GLY A 411 10.04 -18.51 18.72
C GLY A 411 9.27 -17.69 17.70
N LEU A 412 9.50 -16.37 17.71
CA LEU A 412 8.97 -15.50 16.66
C LEU A 412 9.60 -15.89 15.32
N PRO A 413 8.81 -16.04 14.24
CA PRO A 413 9.36 -16.39 12.94
C PRO A 413 10.23 -15.26 12.37
N ILE A 414 11.41 -15.60 11.89
CA ILE A 414 12.30 -14.64 11.22
C ILE A 414 11.98 -14.63 9.73
N THR A 415 11.74 -13.44 9.20
CA THR A 415 11.58 -13.18 7.77
C THR A 415 12.90 -12.67 7.18
N SER A 416 13.43 -13.38 6.19
CA SER A 416 14.55 -12.91 5.38
C SER A 416 14.09 -12.61 3.95
N ILE A 417 14.71 -11.61 3.33
CA ILE A 417 14.38 -11.19 1.96
C ILE A 417 15.58 -11.26 1.04
N GLN A 418 15.30 -11.54 -0.23
CA GLN A 418 16.28 -11.45 -1.30
C GLN A 418 15.72 -10.57 -2.41
N MET A 419 16.58 -9.70 -2.93
CA MET A 419 16.31 -8.95 -4.16
C MET A 419 17.63 -8.73 -4.86
N ILE A 420 17.81 -9.35 -6.02
CA ILE A 420 19.00 -9.23 -6.86
C ILE A 420 18.58 -8.50 -8.14
N GLY A 421 19.13 -7.31 -8.37
CA GLY A 421 18.89 -6.55 -9.59
C GLY A 421 19.52 -7.24 -10.80
N ARG A 422 18.75 -7.39 -11.88
CA ARG A 422 19.20 -7.88 -13.19
C ARG A 422 19.38 -6.76 -14.22
N GLY A 423 19.13 -5.51 -13.83
CA GLY A 423 19.25 -4.33 -14.69
C GLY A 423 17.96 -4.03 -15.45
N THR A 424 18.05 -3.09 -16.39
CA THR A 424 16.94 -2.72 -17.28
C THR A 424 16.62 -3.90 -18.21
N VAL A 425 15.34 -4.21 -18.36
CA VAL A 425 14.87 -5.30 -19.23
C VAL A 425 14.34 -4.67 -20.52
N ARG A 426 14.53 -5.34 -21.66
CA ARG A 426 13.93 -4.91 -22.93
C ARG A 426 12.68 -5.76 -23.21
N PRO A 427 11.65 -5.17 -23.86
CA PRO A 427 10.50 -5.88 -24.40
C PRO A 427 10.85 -7.18 -25.13
#